data_AF-A0A832WCM8-F1
#
_entry.id   AF-A0A832WCM8-F1
#
_cell.length_a   1.000
_cell.length_b   1.000
_cell.length_c   1.000
_cell.angle_alpha   90.00
_cell.angle_beta   90.00
_cell.angle_gamma   90.00
#
_symmetry.space_group_name_H-M   'P 1'
#
loop_
_entity.id
_entity.type
_entity.pdbx_description
1 polymer ?
#
loop_
_entity_poly.entity_id
_entity_poly.type
_entity_poly.pdbx_seq_one_letter_code
_entity_poly.pdbx_strand_id
1 'polypeptide(L)'
;HVEDVIPKIRDNGKDKLIIVGGSRVPTEVYELADWNLSVTNQPHSEVAALAICLHYVMDAKELDIVYEDSKMQIIPNNEHKEVIKK
;
A
#
# COMPACT_ATOMS: atom_id res chain seq x y z
N HIS A 1 -11.00 -10.59 4.26
CA HIS A 1 -10.33 -9.85 3.17
C HIS A 1 -9.50 -8.73 3.78
N VAL A 2 -8.67 -8.04 2.99
CA VAL A 2 -7.79 -6.97 3.48
C VAL A 2 -8.56 -5.90 4.28
N GLU A 3 -9.73 -5.49 3.80
CA GLU A 3 -10.60 -4.48 4.44
C GLU A 3 -11.07 -4.83 5.86
N ASP A 4 -11.31 -6.11 6.15
CA ASP A 4 -11.82 -6.55 7.46
C ASP A 4 -10.75 -6.58 8.55
N VAL A 5 -9.48 -6.74 8.13
CA VAL A 5 -8.38 -7.11 9.03
C VAL A 5 -7.43 -5.95 9.27
N ILE A 6 -7.21 -5.11 8.24
CA ILE A 6 -6.25 -4.01 8.32
C ILE A 6 -6.54 -3.04 9.48
N PRO A 7 -7.78 -2.67 9.84
CA PRO A 7 -8.00 -1.80 11.01
C PRO A 7 -7.36 -2.34 12.30
N LYS A 8 -7.44 -3.65 12.53
CA LYS A 8 -6.81 -4.31 13.70
C LYS A 8 -5.28 -4.31 13.61
N ILE A 9 -4.74 -4.51 12.41
CA ILE A 9 -3.29 -4.50 12.18
C ILE A 9 -2.75 -3.09 12.38
N ARG A 10 -3.37 -2.09 11.74
CA ARG A 10 -3.01 -0.67 11.81
C ARG A 10 -2.99 -0.18 13.25
N ASP A 11 -4.07 -0.42 13.99
CA ASP A 11 -4.31 0.22 15.29
C ASP A 11 -3.58 -0.47 16.47
N ASN A 12 -2.79 -1.54 16.21
CA ASN A 12 -2.05 -2.26 17.25
C ASN A 12 -0.74 -1.59 17.73
N GLY A 13 -0.37 -0.45 17.14
CA GLY A 13 0.77 0.37 17.58
C GLY A 13 2.18 -0.20 17.31
N LYS A 14 2.31 -1.33 16.61
CA LYS A 14 3.62 -1.91 16.24
C LYS A 14 4.11 -1.45 14.86
N ASP A 15 5.40 -1.54 14.60
CA ASP A 15 5.93 -1.39 13.23
C ASP A 15 5.41 -2.50 12.32
N LYS A 16 5.26 -2.20 11.02
CA LYS A 16 4.70 -3.12 10.03
C LYS A 16 5.75 -3.51 9.01
N LEU A 17 5.93 -4.82 8.82
CA LEU A 17 6.64 -5.38 7.67
C LEU A 17 5.60 -6.02 6.75
N ILE A 18 5.45 -5.46 5.54
CA ILE A 18 4.55 -6.02 4.52
C ILE A 18 5.40 -6.85 3.57
N ILE A 19 5.07 -8.14 3.47
CA ILE A 19 5.70 -9.06 2.52
C ILE A 19 4.74 -9.25 1.36
N VAL A 20 5.22 -8.95 0.14
CA VAL A 20 4.51 -9.29 -1.10
C VAL A 20 5.30 -10.33 -1.86
N GLY A 21 4.59 -11.36 -2.30
CA GLY A 21 5.18 -12.49 -3.01
C GLY A 21 5.35 -12.22 -4.50
N GLY A 22 6.38 -12.83 -5.08
CA GLY A 22 6.51 -12.98 -6.53
C GLY A 22 5.85 -14.28 -7.03
N SER A 23 6.46 -14.93 -8.02
CA SER A 23 5.92 -16.13 -8.67
C SER A 23 5.66 -17.32 -7.74
N ARG A 24 6.43 -17.45 -6.65
CA ARG A 24 6.21 -18.48 -5.63
C ARG A 24 6.73 -18.04 -4.28
N VAL A 25 5.86 -18.00 -3.28
CA VAL A 25 6.22 -17.72 -1.89
C VAL A 25 6.48 -19.03 -1.15
N PRO A 26 7.62 -19.18 -0.46
CA PRO A 26 7.88 -20.35 0.39
C PRO A 26 6.88 -20.46 1.54
N THR A 27 6.53 -21.69 1.93
CA THR A 27 5.58 -21.96 3.04
C THR A 27 6.02 -21.32 4.35
N GLU A 28 7.32 -21.32 4.65
CA GLU A 28 7.89 -20.73 5.86
C GLU A 28 7.50 -19.26 6.06
N VAL A 29 7.33 -18.50 4.97
CA VAL A 29 6.89 -17.10 5.04
C VAL A 29 5.46 -17.00 5.58
N TYR A 30 4.57 -17.90 5.17
CA TYR A 30 3.19 -17.95 5.66
C TYR A 30 3.14 -18.33 7.15
N GLU A 31 4.03 -19.22 7.59
CA GLU A 31 4.10 -19.69 8.98
C GLU A 31 4.71 -18.64 9.93
N LEU A 32 5.68 -17.86 9.45
CA LEU A 32 6.33 -16.80 10.23
C LEU A 32 5.52 -15.50 10.29
N ALA A 33 4.59 -15.29 9.36
CA ALA A 33 3.79 -14.07 9.31
C ALA A 33 2.73 -14.05 10.44
N ASP A 34 2.66 -12.93 11.17
CA ASP A 34 1.58 -12.68 12.14
C ASP A 34 0.19 -12.66 11.47
N TRP A 35 0.14 -12.24 10.20
CA TRP A 35 -1.09 -12.09 9.43
C TRP A 35 -0.88 -12.51 7.98
N ASN A 36 -1.73 -13.42 7.49
CA ASN A 36 -1.83 -13.77 6.08
C ASN A 36 -3.09 -13.13 5.49
N LEU A 37 -2.92 -12.19 4.55
CA LEU A 37 -4.01 -11.38 4.00
C LEU A 37 -4.21 -11.65 2.51
N SER A 38 -5.45 -11.52 2.07
CA SER A 38 -5.85 -11.55 0.66
C SER A 38 -6.48 -10.20 0.31
N VAL A 39 -5.99 -9.57 -0.76
CA VAL A 39 -6.62 -8.36 -1.35
C VAL A 39 -7.82 -8.77 -2.20
N THR A 40 -7.67 -9.83 -3.00
CA THR A 40 -8.77 -10.50 -3.69
C THR A 40 -8.46 -12.00 -3.74
N ASN A 41 -9.50 -12.82 -3.94
CA ASN A 41 -9.31 -14.27 -4.13
C ASN A 41 -8.92 -14.65 -5.57
N GLN A 42 -8.63 -13.67 -6.43
CA GLN A 42 -8.22 -13.88 -7.81
C GLN A 42 -6.71 -13.63 -7.96
N PRO A 43 -6.00 -14.41 -8.80
CA PRO A 43 -4.60 -14.15 -9.05
C PRO A 43 -4.42 -12.81 -9.78
N HIS A 44 -3.57 -11.95 -9.25
CA HIS A 44 -3.20 -10.65 -9.85
C HIS A 44 -1.79 -10.23 -9.43
N SER A 45 -1.38 -9.01 -9.79
CA SER A 45 -0.05 -8.49 -9.47
C SER A 45 0.13 -8.18 -7.99
N GLU A 46 1.31 -8.49 -7.50
CA GLU A 46 1.90 -8.07 -6.23
C GLU A 46 1.94 -6.54 -6.07
N VAL A 47 2.14 -5.78 -7.15
CA VAL A 47 2.11 -4.31 -7.13
C VAL A 47 0.71 -3.80 -6.81
N ALA A 48 -0.31 -4.39 -7.44
CA ALA A 48 -1.71 -4.07 -7.16
C ALA A 48 -2.11 -4.48 -5.73
N ALA A 49 -1.63 -5.66 -5.28
CA ALA A 49 -1.85 -6.11 -3.91
C ALA A 49 -1.25 -5.13 -2.88
N LEU A 50 -0.01 -4.68 -3.11
CA LEU A 50 0.66 -3.73 -2.24
C LEU A 50 -0.06 -2.38 -2.21
N ALA A 51 -0.42 -1.85 -3.38
CA ALA A 51 -1.10 -0.56 -3.48
C ALA A 51 -2.42 -0.55 -2.70
N ILE A 52 -3.27 -1.56 -2.89
CA ILE A 52 -4.55 -1.66 -2.18
C ILE A 52 -4.34 -1.93 -0.68
N CYS A 53 -3.37 -2.77 -0.31
CA CYS A 53 -3.03 -3.00 1.10
C CYS A 53 -2.62 -1.69 1.79
N LEU A 54 -1.72 -0.92 1.18
CA LEU A 54 -1.28 0.38 1.69
C LEU A 54 -2.43 1.38 1.77
N HIS A 55 -3.32 1.42 0.78
CA HIS A 55 -4.52 2.25 0.81
C HIS A 55 -5.35 2.02 2.08
N TYR A 56 -5.58 0.76 2.46
CA TYR A 56 -6.28 0.45 3.71
C TYR A 56 -5.44 0.75 4.95
N VAL A 57 -4.13 0.46 4.94
CA VAL A 57 -3.23 0.73 6.08
C VAL A 57 -3.17 2.22 6.39
N MET A 58 -3.15 3.04 5.35
CA MET A 58 -2.99 4.49 5.41
C MET A 58 -4.33 5.23 5.44
N ASP A 59 -5.45 4.50 5.49
CA ASP A 59 -6.80 5.07 5.59
C ASP A 59 -7.09 6.04 4.42
N ALA A 60 -6.65 5.66 3.21
CA ALA A 60 -6.74 6.44 1.96
C ALA A 60 -5.97 7.77 1.94
N LYS A 61 -5.14 8.07 2.97
CA LYS A 61 -4.42 9.35 3.08
C LYS A 61 -3.10 9.39 2.31
N GLU A 62 -2.66 8.26 1.75
CA GLU A 62 -1.39 8.16 1.03
C GLU A 62 -1.33 9.03 -0.23
N LEU A 63 -2.49 9.25 -0.86
CA LEU A 63 -2.60 10.05 -2.08
C LEU A 63 -2.55 11.56 -1.81
N ASP A 64 -2.77 11.96 -0.56
CA ASP A 64 -2.72 13.36 -0.12
C ASP A 64 -1.34 13.78 0.41
N ILE A 65 -0.35 12.87 0.39
CA ILE A 65 0.99 13.15 0.93
C ILE A 65 1.69 14.20 0.08
N VAL A 66 2.03 15.32 0.71
CA VAL A 66 2.90 16.36 0.17
C VAL A 66 4.30 16.19 0.71
N TYR A 67 5.28 16.05 -0.19
CA TYR A 67 6.69 16.01 0.16
C TYR A 67 7.26 17.44 0.09
N GLU A 68 7.55 18.03 1.25
CA GLU A 68 7.96 19.44 1.31
C GLU A 68 9.32 19.69 0.62
N ASP A 69 10.28 18.81 0.83
CA ASP A 69 11.63 18.86 0.23
C ASP A 69 11.69 18.29 -1.20
N SER A 70 10.55 18.12 -1.86
CA SER A 70 10.51 17.67 -3.25
C SER A 70 11.05 18.75 -4.19
N LYS A 71 11.73 18.36 -5.27
CA LYS A 71 12.23 19.30 -6.30
C LYS A 71 11.13 19.80 -7.23
N MET A 72 10.01 19.09 -7.28
CA MET A 72 8.89 19.38 -8.15
C MET A 72 7.60 18.79 -7.61
N GLN A 73 6.48 19.42 -7.94
CA GLN A 73 5.13 18.97 -7.60
C GLN A 73 4.22 19.08 -8.83
N ILE A 74 3.41 18.06 -9.08
CA ILE A 74 2.38 18.07 -10.12
C ILE A 74 1.13 18.75 -9.54
N ILE A 75 0.54 19.68 -10.30
CA ILE A 75 -0.75 20.29 -9.97
C ILE A 75 -1.84 19.58 -10.79
N PRO A 76 -2.87 18.99 -10.15
CA PRO A 76 -3.98 18.37 -10.85
C PRO A 76 -4.68 19.37 -11.77
N ASN A 77 -4.77 19.05 -13.06
CA ASN A 77 -5.36 19.88 -14.08
C ASN A 77 -6.00 18.99 -15.16
N ASN A 78 -7.20 19.35 -15.61
CA ASN A 78 -8.01 18.53 -16.53
C ASN A 78 -7.60 18.67 -18.00
N GLU A 79 -6.88 19.72 -18.38
CA GLU A 79 -6.60 20.05 -19.78
C GLU A 79 -5.15 19.81 -20.17
N HIS A 80 -4.23 20.07 -19.24
CA HIS A 80 -2.80 19.97 -19.51
C HIS A 80 -2.01 19.54 -18.28
N LYS A 81 -0.75 19.19 -18.50
CA LYS A 81 0.18 18.89 -17.41
C LYS A 81 0.72 20.18 -16.82
N GLU A 82 0.44 20.41 -15.54
CA GLU A 82 0.97 21.54 -14.78
C GLU A 82 1.98 21.05 -13.72
N VAL A 83 3.14 21.71 -13.64
CA VAL A 83 4.26 21.33 -12.76
C VAL A 83 4.91 22.56 -12.15
N ILE A 84 5.05 22.58 -10.82
CA ILE A 84 5.81 23.60 -10.09
C ILE A 84 7.17 23.01 -9.71
N LYS A 85 8.26 23.76 -9.97
CA LYS A 85 9.59 23.45 -9.43
C LYS A 85 9.74 24.18 -8.09
N LYS A 86 10.16 23.47 -7.05
CA LYS A 86 10.44 24.03 -5.72
C LYS A 86 11.92 24.42 -5.61
#